data_AF-A0A1X7JKL3-F1
#
_entry.id   AF-A0A1X7JKL3-F1
#
_cell.length_a   1.000
_cell.length_b   1.000
_cell.length_c   1.000
_cell.angle_alpha   90.00
_cell.angle_beta   90.00
_cell.angle_gamma   90.00
#
_symmetry.space_group_name_H-M   'P 1'
#
loop_
_entity.id
_entity.type
_entity.pdbx_description
1 polymer ?
#
loop_
_entity_poly.entity_id
_entity_poly.type
_entity_poly.pdbx_seq_one_letter_code
_entity_poly.pdbx_strand_id
1 'polypeptide(L)'
;MNKLFKMTVLACVITVGFTACDKDDKPAQEEKEYQAKVMVKEGETVDLTKVSKTKNSEGTINRKGQIYSVRNFRQFTLGEDGKPTTTVAKNFYIDFKENDGVTEAEAVITLPAELTAILKSNTEKGYTLRYIDKAFDAVTANDTFLEAPNNTLGLESQYTPNVIGWLIYTGRPNHQVNTKTGRTIVVLKDNKPFFKFRVNSVYSNETMEKEVQPGNYFYYSIDYQEFK
;
A
#
# COMPACT_ATOMS: atom_id res chain seq x y z
N MET A 1 63.93 52.10 6.04
CA MET A 1 63.22 51.18 6.96
C MET A 1 62.95 49.88 6.21
N ASN A 2 63.47 48.78 6.77
CA ASN A 2 63.21 47.33 6.54
C ASN A 2 63.07 46.88 5.07
N LYS A 3 64.13 46.43 4.37
CA LYS A 3 64.82 45.11 4.43
C LYS A 3 63.88 43.91 4.56
N LEU A 4 64.04 42.96 3.62
CA LEU A 4 63.92 41.48 3.67
C LEU A 4 63.10 40.97 2.45
N PHE A 5 63.49 39.96 1.66
CA PHE A 5 64.71 39.19 1.48
C PHE A 5 64.62 38.53 0.09
N LYS A 6 65.77 38.35 -0.56
CA LYS A 6 65.95 37.68 -1.86
C LYS A 6 65.74 36.17 -1.72
N MET A 7 65.29 35.48 -2.76
CA MET A 7 66.02 34.35 -3.39
C MET A 7 65.24 33.80 -4.59
N THR A 8 66.01 33.25 -5.52
CA THR A 8 65.74 33.09 -6.94
C THR A 8 65.88 31.60 -7.31
N VAL A 9 65.35 31.23 -8.48
CA VAL A 9 65.86 30.22 -9.44
C VAL A 9 65.17 28.83 -9.50
N LEU A 10 64.77 28.49 -10.75
CA LEU A 10 64.79 27.16 -11.45
C LEU A 10 63.80 26.07 -11.01
N ALA A 11 63.27 25.19 -11.85
CA ALA A 11 62.97 25.08 -13.28
C ALA A 11 62.26 23.73 -13.49
N CYS A 12 61.87 23.47 -14.73
CA CYS A 12 61.59 22.17 -15.35
C CYS A 12 60.13 21.66 -15.36
N VAL A 13 59.65 21.69 -16.60
CA VAL A 13 58.59 20.91 -17.21
C VAL A 13 58.69 19.43 -16.86
N ILE A 14 57.56 18.82 -16.50
CA ILE A 14 57.25 17.44 -16.89
C ILE A 14 55.79 17.41 -17.32
N THR A 15 55.57 17.45 -18.64
CA THR A 15 54.38 16.87 -19.27
C THR A 15 54.41 15.37 -19.04
N VAL A 16 53.46 14.84 -18.28
CA VAL A 16 53.14 13.41 -18.31
C VAL A 16 51.79 13.27 -18.99
N GLY A 17 51.83 12.86 -20.26
CA GLY A 17 50.69 12.25 -20.89
C GLY A 17 50.52 10.85 -20.31
N PHE A 18 49.35 10.56 -19.76
CA PHE A 18 48.89 9.20 -19.54
C PHE A 18 47.77 8.91 -20.53
N THR A 19 48.19 8.19 -21.57
CA THR A 19 47.55 7.04 -22.21
C THR A 19 46.05 6.86 -22.00
N ALA A 20 45.32 6.85 -23.11
CA ALA A 20 44.01 6.24 -23.24
C ALA A 20 43.95 4.87 -22.54
N CYS A 21 43.00 4.74 -21.62
CA CYS A 21 42.45 3.46 -21.25
C CYS A 21 40.99 3.52 -21.71
N ASP A 22 40.71 2.99 -22.90
CA ASP A 22 39.36 2.60 -23.28
C ASP A 22 38.91 1.51 -22.31
N LYS A 23 38.23 1.92 -21.24
CA LYS A 23 37.23 1.09 -20.60
C LYS A 23 35.92 1.78 -20.88
N ASP A 24 35.06 1.06 -21.61
CA ASP A 24 33.63 1.33 -21.69
C ASP A 24 33.06 1.36 -20.27
N ASP A 25 33.19 2.50 -19.59
CA ASP A 25 32.35 2.86 -18.47
C ASP A 25 30.95 3.05 -19.07
N LYS A 26 30.20 1.95 -19.13
CA LYS A 26 28.75 2.03 -19.24
C LYS A 26 28.32 3.01 -18.16
N PRO A 27 27.70 4.16 -18.50
CA PRO A 27 27.24 5.08 -17.48
C PRO A 27 26.36 4.27 -16.53
N ALA A 28 26.65 4.39 -15.22
CA ALA A 28 25.82 3.80 -14.18
C ALA A 28 24.37 4.12 -14.55
N GLN A 29 23.60 3.07 -14.80
CA GLN A 29 22.22 3.20 -15.19
C GLN A 29 21.53 3.89 -14.03
N GLU A 30 21.27 5.20 -14.15
CA GLU A 30 20.52 5.95 -13.15
C GLU A 30 19.25 5.16 -12.88
N GLU A 31 19.14 4.66 -11.64
CA GLU A 31 17.98 3.92 -11.18
C GLU A 31 16.81 4.90 -11.27
N LYS A 32 16.01 4.79 -12.35
CA LYS A 32 14.86 5.68 -12.55
C LYS A 32 14.02 5.62 -11.29
N GLU A 33 13.83 6.78 -10.66
CA GLU A 33 12.97 6.90 -9.49
C GLU A 33 11.61 6.28 -9.82
N TYR A 34 11.21 5.29 -9.03
CA TYR A 34 9.97 4.56 -9.26
C TYR A 34 8.79 5.53 -9.16
N GLN A 35 7.91 5.53 -10.16
CA GLN A 35 6.69 6.32 -10.18
C GLN A 35 5.47 5.41 -10.19
N ALA A 36 4.58 5.61 -9.22
CA ALA A 36 3.32 4.90 -9.11
C ALA A 36 2.41 5.19 -10.33
N LYS A 37 1.60 4.20 -10.75
CA LYS A 37 0.56 4.39 -11.78
C LYS A 37 -0.38 5.56 -11.44
N VAL A 38 -0.76 5.71 -10.17
CA VAL A 38 -1.55 6.85 -9.67
C VAL A 38 -0.65 7.75 -8.83
N MET A 39 -0.38 8.95 -9.36
CA MET A 39 0.40 9.97 -8.67
C MET A 39 -0.54 10.87 -7.86
N VAL A 40 -0.25 11.00 -6.56
CA VAL A 40 -1.01 11.86 -5.64
C VAL A 40 -0.05 12.83 -4.96
N LYS A 41 -0.26 14.13 -5.14
CA LYS A 41 0.56 15.16 -4.50
C LYS A 41 0.21 15.30 -3.02
N GLU A 42 1.11 15.92 -2.26
CA GLU A 42 0.86 16.22 -0.85
C GLU A 42 -0.41 17.06 -0.67
N GLY A 43 -1.32 16.60 0.19
CA GLY A 43 -2.60 17.25 0.46
C GLY A 43 -3.65 17.10 -0.63
N GLU A 44 -3.31 16.50 -1.78
CA GLU A 44 -4.23 16.32 -2.90
C GLU A 44 -5.15 15.14 -2.68
N THR A 45 -6.42 15.29 -3.06
CA THR A 45 -7.38 14.19 -3.18
C THR A 45 -7.75 14.01 -4.65
N VAL A 46 -7.56 12.81 -5.17
CA VAL A 46 -7.90 12.46 -6.56
C VAL A 46 -8.99 11.39 -6.61
N ASP A 47 -9.79 11.44 -7.66
CA ASP A 47 -10.88 10.51 -7.95
C ASP A 47 -10.36 9.35 -8.80
N LEU A 48 -10.43 8.12 -8.27
CA LEU A 48 -9.91 6.92 -8.92
C LEU A 48 -10.60 6.64 -10.26
N THR A 49 -11.86 7.06 -10.43
CA THR A 49 -12.56 6.89 -11.72
C THR A 49 -11.91 7.69 -12.86
N LYS A 50 -11.08 8.69 -12.52
CA LYS A 50 -10.39 9.56 -13.48
C LYS A 50 -8.92 9.22 -13.67
N VAL A 51 -8.26 8.71 -12.63
CA VAL A 51 -6.80 8.50 -12.63
C VAL A 51 -6.36 7.04 -12.64
N SER A 52 -7.22 6.12 -12.20
CA SER A 52 -6.93 4.69 -12.19
C SER A 52 -6.61 4.18 -13.59
N LYS A 53 -5.60 3.32 -13.70
CA LYS A 53 -5.33 2.55 -14.93
C LYS A 53 -6.31 1.39 -15.08
N THR A 54 -6.89 0.96 -13.97
CA THR A 54 -7.90 -0.10 -13.88
C THR A 54 -9.30 0.52 -13.92
N LYS A 55 -9.93 0.46 -15.09
CA LYS A 55 -11.15 1.23 -15.41
C LYS A 55 -12.36 0.94 -14.52
N ASN A 56 -12.36 -0.19 -13.80
CA ASN A 56 -13.43 -0.62 -12.90
C ASN A 56 -13.19 -0.26 -11.43
N SER A 57 -12.18 0.56 -11.12
CA SER A 57 -11.94 1.06 -9.76
C SER A 57 -12.74 2.35 -9.50
N GLU A 58 -13.31 2.48 -8.31
CA GLU A 58 -13.91 3.72 -7.82
C GLU A 58 -13.38 4.10 -6.43
N GLY A 59 -13.75 5.30 -5.98
CA GLY A 59 -13.33 5.87 -4.71
C GLY A 59 -12.38 7.05 -4.92
N THR A 60 -11.82 7.53 -3.82
CA THR A 60 -10.83 8.61 -3.83
C THR A 60 -9.57 8.19 -3.11
N ILE A 61 -8.45 8.76 -3.50
CA ILE A 61 -7.18 8.60 -2.79
C ILE A 61 -6.61 9.98 -2.45
N ASN A 62 -6.12 10.13 -1.21
CA ASN A 62 -5.44 11.31 -0.70
C ASN A 62 -4.05 10.94 -0.17
N ARG A 63 -3.13 11.91 -0.16
CA ARG A 63 -1.82 11.77 0.47
C ARG A 63 -1.60 12.83 1.55
N LYS A 64 -1.12 12.40 2.72
CA LYS A 64 -0.63 13.27 3.80
C LYS A 64 0.70 12.75 4.34
N GLY A 65 1.78 13.44 4.02
CA GLY A 65 3.15 13.01 4.26
C GLY A 65 3.45 11.67 3.59
N GLN A 66 3.64 10.64 4.41
CA GLN A 66 3.92 9.26 3.96
C GLN A 66 2.68 8.35 3.96
N ILE A 67 1.54 8.87 4.42
CA ILE A 67 0.31 8.10 4.54
C ILE A 67 -0.56 8.40 3.32
N TYR A 68 -1.01 7.33 2.69
CA TYR A 68 -2.05 7.38 1.67
C TYR A 68 -3.37 6.90 2.26
N SER A 69 -4.45 7.58 1.89
CA SER A 69 -5.79 7.35 2.40
C SER A 69 -6.72 7.08 1.23
N VAL A 70 -7.18 5.84 1.07
CA VAL A 70 -8.23 5.47 0.11
C VAL A 70 -9.58 5.50 0.81
N ARG A 71 -10.59 6.06 0.15
CA ARG A 71 -11.96 6.17 0.66
C ARG A 71 -12.97 5.69 -0.38
N ASN A 72 -14.01 5.01 0.08
CA ASN A 72 -15.05 4.40 -0.78
C ASN A 72 -14.48 3.50 -1.88
N PHE A 73 -13.37 2.80 -1.61
CA PHE A 73 -12.78 1.93 -2.62
C PHE A 73 -13.67 0.73 -2.90
N ARG A 74 -13.98 0.53 -4.18
CA ARG A 74 -14.63 -0.65 -4.72
C ARG A 74 -14.11 -0.94 -6.12
N GLN A 75 -14.29 -2.19 -6.54
CA GLN A 75 -14.15 -2.55 -7.94
C GLN A 75 -15.43 -3.21 -8.46
N PHE A 76 -15.71 -3.00 -9.74
CA PHE A 76 -16.84 -3.61 -10.45
C PHE A 76 -16.38 -4.76 -11.32
N THR A 77 -17.27 -5.68 -11.67
CA THR A 77 -16.96 -6.69 -12.69
C THR A 77 -16.77 -6.01 -14.04
N LEU A 78 -15.90 -6.57 -14.87
CA LEU A 78 -15.75 -6.16 -16.27
C LEU A 78 -16.66 -7.03 -17.14
N GLY A 79 -17.36 -6.40 -18.07
CA GLY A 79 -18.09 -7.10 -19.13
C GLY A 79 -17.13 -7.71 -20.16
N GLU A 80 -17.68 -8.51 -21.08
CA GLU A 80 -16.89 -9.12 -22.17
C GLU A 80 -16.20 -8.08 -23.06
N ASP A 81 -16.75 -6.87 -23.13
CA ASP A 81 -16.18 -5.73 -23.85
C ASP A 81 -15.06 -4.99 -23.08
N GLY A 82 -14.67 -5.52 -21.91
CA GLY A 82 -13.65 -4.94 -21.04
C GLY A 82 -14.08 -3.64 -20.35
N LYS A 83 -15.37 -3.28 -20.38
CA LYS A 83 -15.89 -2.12 -19.67
C LYS A 83 -16.43 -2.49 -18.28
N PRO A 84 -16.36 -1.58 -17.30
CA PRO A 84 -17.00 -1.79 -16.00
C PRO A 84 -18.51 -1.98 -16.15
N THR A 85 -19.05 -2.97 -15.45
CA THR A 85 -20.50 -3.12 -15.27
C THR A 85 -20.95 -2.39 -14.01
N THR A 86 -22.26 -2.42 -13.72
CA THR A 86 -22.81 -1.94 -12.45
C THR A 86 -22.71 -2.97 -11.32
N THR A 87 -22.26 -4.19 -11.61
CA THR A 87 -22.15 -5.28 -10.63
C THR A 87 -20.85 -5.15 -9.86
N VAL A 88 -20.93 -5.03 -8.54
CA VAL A 88 -19.76 -5.00 -7.65
C VAL A 88 -19.03 -6.34 -7.73
N ALA A 89 -17.70 -6.30 -7.88
CA ALA A 89 -16.88 -7.51 -7.89
C ALA A 89 -16.86 -8.15 -6.50
N LYS A 90 -16.70 -9.48 -6.43
CA LYS A 90 -16.59 -10.21 -5.15
C LYS A 90 -15.27 -9.95 -4.43
N ASN A 91 -14.26 -9.50 -5.16
CA ASN A 91 -12.93 -9.22 -4.67
C ASN A 91 -12.46 -7.90 -5.26
N PHE A 92 -11.82 -7.09 -4.43
CA PHE A 92 -11.12 -5.89 -4.87
C PHE A 92 -9.62 -6.10 -4.67
N TYR A 93 -8.86 -5.77 -5.69
CA TYR A 93 -7.44 -6.00 -5.79
C TYR A 93 -6.74 -4.65 -5.75
N ILE A 94 -5.80 -4.48 -4.83
CA ILE A 94 -5.06 -3.22 -4.67
C ILE A 94 -3.57 -3.50 -4.70
N ASP A 95 -2.84 -2.61 -5.36
CA ASP A 95 -1.39 -2.52 -5.26
C ASP A 95 -1.04 -1.18 -4.61
N PHE A 96 -0.56 -1.24 -3.37
CA PHE A 96 -0.20 -0.07 -2.58
C PHE A 96 0.99 0.69 -3.16
N LYS A 97 1.85 0.03 -3.93
CA LYS A 97 2.98 0.70 -4.59
C LYS A 97 2.50 1.56 -5.76
N GLU A 98 1.48 1.06 -6.46
CA GLU A 98 0.87 1.73 -7.61
C GLU A 98 -0.19 2.77 -7.24
N ASN A 99 -0.56 2.83 -5.96
CA ASN A 99 -1.65 3.66 -5.43
C ASN A 99 -2.99 3.43 -6.16
N ASP A 100 -3.23 2.21 -6.65
CA ASP A 100 -4.34 1.91 -7.56
C ASP A 100 -5.02 0.58 -7.26
N GLY A 101 -6.28 0.48 -7.68
CA GLY A 101 -6.90 -0.81 -7.90
C GLY A 101 -6.27 -1.49 -9.11
N VAL A 102 -6.11 -2.80 -9.07
CA VAL A 102 -5.41 -3.56 -10.12
C VAL A 102 -6.17 -4.84 -10.47
N THR A 103 -5.59 -5.69 -11.31
CA THR A 103 -6.07 -7.05 -11.56
C THR A 103 -5.61 -8.02 -10.45
N GLU A 104 -6.21 -9.21 -10.36
CA GLU A 104 -5.80 -10.24 -9.40
C GLU A 104 -4.31 -10.59 -9.49
N ALA A 105 -3.82 -10.76 -10.72
CA ALA A 105 -2.42 -11.11 -10.99
C ALA A 105 -1.44 -10.00 -10.58
N GLU A 106 -1.89 -8.76 -10.45
CA GLU A 106 -1.04 -7.63 -10.07
C GLU A 106 -1.09 -7.34 -8.57
N ALA A 107 -2.18 -7.71 -7.90
CA ALA A 107 -2.52 -7.33 -6.53
C ALA A 107 -1.42 -7.62 -5.50
N VAL A 108 -1.30 -6.73 -4.52
CA VAL A 108 -0.55 -6.97 -3.27
C VAL A 108 -1.46 -7.68 -2.26
N ILE A 109 -2.68 -7.15 -2.10
CA ILE A 109 -3.73 -7.77 -1.28
C ILE A 109 -5.03 -7.89 -2.06
N THR A 110 -5.85 -8.85 -1.65
CA THR A 110 -7.25 -8.98 -2.07
C THR A 110 -8.17 -8.63 -0.90
N LEU A 111 -9.00 -7.63 -1.09
CA LEU A 111 -10.07 -7.23 -0.19
C LEU A 111 -11.37 -7.93 -0.61
N PRO A 112 -12.05 -8.64 0.30
CA PRO A 112 -13.28 -9.37 -0.02
C PRO A 112 -14.49 -8.43 -0.09
N ALA A 113 -15.44 -8.69 -0.96
CA ALA A 113 -16.76 -8.05 -0.98
C ALA A 113 -17.84 -9.11 -0.71
N GLU A 114 -17.60 -9.94 0.30
CA GLU A 114 -18.45 -11.05 0.71
C GLU A 114 -18.40 -11.27 2.24
N LEU A 115 -19.39 -11.97 2.77
CA LEU A 115 -19.65 -12.05 4.22
C LEU A 115 -18.58 -12.79 5.02
N THR A 116 -17.79 -13.66 4.40
CA THR A 116 -16.67 -14.34 5.07
C THR A 116 -15.51 -13.38 5.37
N ALA A 117 -15.43 -12.28 4.62
CA ALA A 117 -14.46 -11.21 4.79
C ALA A 117 -13.01 -11.75 4.94
N ILE A 118 -12.60 -12.69 4.08
CA ILE A 118 -11.22 -13.19 4.06
C ILE A 118 -10.32 -12.22 3.28
N LEU A 119 -9.51 -11.47 4.01
CA LEU A 119 -8.39 -10.71 3.47
C LEU A 119 -7.22 -11.67 3.20
N LYS A 120 -6.58 -11.55 2.04
CA LYS A 120 -5.41 -12.36 1.66
C LYS A 120 -4.32 -11.56 0.95
N SER A 121 -3.06 -11.95 1.11
CA SER A 121 -1.96 -11.44 0.28
C SER A 121 -1.76 -12.30 -0.98
N ASN A 122 -1.15 -11.73 -2.01
CA ASN A 122 -0.76 -12.47 -3.21
C ASN A 122 0.57 -13.22 -3.00
N THR A 123 0.48 -14.48 -2.57
CA THR A 123 1.65 -15.32 -2.28
C THR A 123 2.43 -15.73 -3.52
N GLU A 124 1.80 -15.78 -4.70
CA GLU A 124 2.46 -16.08 -5.97
C GLU A 124 3.48 -14.99 -6.34
N LYS A 125 3.23 -13.75 -5.90
CA LYS A 125 4.17 -12.62 -6.02
C LYS A 125 5.11 -12.49 -4.83
N GLY A 126 5.16 -13.45 -3.92
CA GLY A 126 6.03 -13.42 -2.74
C GLY A 126 5.59 -12.43 -1.65
N TYR A 127 4.32 -12.01 -1.65
CA TYR A 127 3.75 -11.23 -0.56
C TYR A 127 3.22 -12.15 0.53
N THR A 128 3.56 -11.85 1.79
CA THR A 128 3.02 -12.53 2.96
C THR A 128 2.30 -11.56 3.87
N LEU A 129 1.30 -12.07 4.59
CA LEU A 129 0.46 -11.28 5.49
C LEU A 129 0.86 -11.52 6.95
N ARG A 130 0.94 -10.43 7.70
CA ARG A 130 1.22 -10.40 9.13
C ARG A 130 0.32 -9.35 9.80
N TYR A 131 0.28 -9.34 11.13
CA TYR A 131 -0.41 -8.29 11.87
C TYR A 131 0.29 -7.98 13.19
N ILE A 132 -0.12 -6.87 13.80
CA ILE A 132 0.28 -6.50 15.15
C ILE A 132 -0.87 -5.74 15.82
N ASP A 133 -1.12 -6.02 17.10
CA ASP A 133 -2.09 -5.30 17.93
C ASP A 133 -1.44 -4.03 18.50
N LYS A 134 -1.14 -3.10 17.58
CA LYS A 134 -0.56 -1.79 17.83
C LYS A 134 -1.18 -0.77 16.88
N ALA A 135 -1.41 0.45 17.37
CA ALA A 135 -1.96 1.54 16.57
C ALA A 135 -1.08 1.85 15.34
N PHE A 136 -1.72 2.11 14.20
CA PHE A 136 -1.08 2.29 12.89
C PHE A 136 0.14 3.22 12.91
N ASP A 137 0.02 4.38 13.55
CA ASP A 137 1.09 5.38 13.58
C ASP A 137 2.30 4.94 14.43
N ALA A 138 2.12 4.00 15.36
CA ALA A 138 3.16 3.51 16.25
C ALA A 138 3.91 2.28 15.71
N VAL A 139 3.46 1.68 14.61
CA VAL A 139 4.09 0.50 14.00
C VAL A 139 5.34 0.89 13.19
N THR A 140 6.44 0.19 13.44
CA THR A 140 7.76 0.37 12.82
C THR A 140 8.25 -0.95 12.19
N ALA A 141 9.23 -0.87 11.28
CA ALA A 141 9.76 -2.06 10.60
C ALA A 141 10.46 -3.06 11.55
N ASN A 142 10.87 -2.61 12.73
CA ASN A 142 11.58 -3.43 13.73
C ASN A 142 10.62 -4.12 14.73
N ASP A 143 9.31 -3.87 14.63
CA ASP A 143 8.35 -4.57 15.48
C ASP A 143 8.32 -6.07 15.17
N THR A 144 8.02 -6.89 16.18
CA THR A 144 7.77 -8.32 15.98
C THR A 144 6.33 -8.53 15.55
N PHE A 145 6.13 -9.01 14.33
CA PHE A 145 4.79 -9.23 13.77
C PHE A 145 4.29 -10.65 14.01
N LEU A 146 3.00 -10.77 14.28
CA LEU A 146 2.30 -12.04 14.43
C LEU A 146 1.97 -12.62 13.05
N GLU A 147 2.03 -13.96 12.95
CA GLU A 147 1.70 -14.69 11.73
C GLU A 147 0.22 -14.52 11.39
N ALA A 148 -0.12 -14.27 10.12
CA ALA A 148 -1.46 -14.51 9.60
C ALA A 148 -1.48 -15.90 8.93
N PRO A 149 -2.04 -16.95 9.57
CA PRO A 149 -2.02 -18.29 9.02
C PRO A 149 -2.61 -18.34 7.62
N ASN A 150 -1.98 -19.12 6.75
CA ASN A 150 -2.32 -19.22 5.33
C ASN A 150 -2.27 -17.88 4.57
N ASN A 151 -1.58 -16.87 5.11
CA ASN A 151 -1.57 -15.49 4.61
C ASN A 151 -2.97 -14.85 4.56
N THR A 152 -3.82 -15.20 5.54
CA THR A 152 -5.19 -14.72 5.62
C THR A 152 -5.55 -14.15 6.98
N LEU A 153 -6.43 -13.15 6.96
CA LEU A 153 -7.15 -12.65 8.14
C LEU A 153 -8.64 -12.65 7.80
N GLY A 154 -9.50 -12.99 8.78
CA GLY A 154 -10.93 -13.17 8.53
C GLY A 154 -11.84 -12.26 9.34
N LEU A 155 -13.12 -12.62 9.35
CA LEU A 155 -14.15 -12.02 10.19
C LEU A 155 -14.24 -12.77 11.53
N GLU A 156 -13.81 -12.12 12.60
CA GLU A 156 -13.94 -12.63 13.97
C GLU A 156 -15.39 -12.46 14.45
N SER A 157 -15.93 -13.50 15.09
CA SER A 157 -17.25 -13.42 15.71
C SER A 157 -17.39 -14.46 16.82
N GLN A 158 -18.45 -14.34 17.62
CA GLN A 158 -18.82 -15.40 18.57
C GLN A 158 -19.11 -16.76 17.92
N TYR A 159 -19.45 -16.79 16.62
CA TYR A 159 -19.72 -18.00 15.86
C TYR A 159 -18.44 -18.58 15.22
N THR A 160 -17.38 -17.78 15.13
CA THR A 160 -16.09 -18.11 14.53
C THR A 160 -14.93 -17.66 15.44
N PRO A 161 -14.87 -18.14 16.70
CA PRO A 161 -13.98 -17.57 17.73
C PRO A 161 -12.49 -17.82 17.47
N ASN A 162 -12.15 -18.77 16.59
CA ASN A 162 -10.75 -19.12 16.26
C ASN A 162 -10.21 -18.36 15.05
N VAL A 163 -11.00 -17.47 14.44
CA VAL A 163 -10.56 -16.66 13.30
C VAL A 163 -9.76 -15.47 13.82
N ILE A 164 -8.56 -15.28 13.26
CA ILE A 164 -7.78 -14.07 13.51
C ILE A 164 -8.44 -12.91 12.74
N GLY A 165 -9.14 -12.05 13.47
CA GLY A 165 -9.97 -10.99 12.91
C GLY A 165 -9.20 -9.76 12.44
N TRP A 166 -9.44 -9.28 11.23
CA TRP A 166 -9.19 -7.87 10.90
C TRP A 166 -10.49 -7.05 10.93
N LEU A 167 -11.62 -7.75 10.82
CA LEU A 167 -12.97 -7.26 11.09
C LEU A 167 -13.60 -8.09 12.23
N ILE A 168 -14.58 -7.51 12.90
CA ILE A 168 -15.42 -8.11 13.93
C ILE A 168 -16.87 -8.03 13.49
N TYR A 169 -17.57 -9.15 13.57
CA TYR A 169 -19.03 -9.17 13.44
C TYR A 169 -19.70 -9.21 14.81
N THR A 170 -20.58 -8.24 15.07
CA THR A 170 -21.21 -8.07 16.39
C THR A 170 -22.28 -9.12 16.70
N GLY A 171 -22.79 -9.84 15.69
CA GLY A 171 -23.90 -10.76 15.86
C GLY A 171 -25.22 -10.05 16.22
N ARG A 172 -26.17 -10.81 16.77
CA ARG A 172 -27.50 -10.30 17.14
C ARG A 172 -27.41 -9.34 18.35
N PRO A 173 -28.23 -8.27 18.38
CA PRO A 173 -29.25 -7.91 17.39
C PRO A 173 -28.72 -7.02 16.25
N ASN A 174 -27.51 -6.46 16.36
CA ASN A 174 -27.08 -5.35 15.50
C ASN A 174 -26.57 -5.78 14.11
N HIS A 175 -25.96 -6.97 13.98
CA HIS A 175 -25.42 -7.48 12.72
C HIS A 175 -24.43 -6.51 12.02
N GLN A 176 -23.59 -5.82 12.79
CA GLN A 176 -22.61 -4.86 12.31
C GLN A 176 -21.27 -5.55 12.00
N VAL A 177 -20.55 -5.03 11.01
CA VAL A 177 -19.15 -5.39 10.73
C VAL A 177 -18.27 -4.19 11.05
N ASN A 178 -17.46 -4.32 12.09
CA ASN A 178 -16.57 -3.28 12.59
C ASN A 178 -15.11 -3.67 12.36
N THR A 179 -14.22 -2.68 12.26
CA THR A 179 -12.78 -2.95 12.15
C THR A 179 -12.20 -3.34 13.51
N LYS A 180 -11.20 -4.24 13.52
CA LYS A 180 -10.51 -4.62 14.74
C LYS A 180 -9.67 -3.42 15.23
N THR A 181 -10.20 -2.67 16.18
CA THR A 181 -9.53 -1.48 16.72
C THR A 181 -8.17 -1.85 17.31
N GLY A 182 -7.17 -1.01 17.06
CA GLY A 182 -5.80 -1.21 17.55
C GLY A 182 -4.99 -2.26 16.78
N ARG A 183 -5.54 -2.87 15.72
CA ARG A 183 -4.80 -3.80 14.85
C ARG A 183 -4.28 -3.09 13.60
N THR A 184 -3.00 -3.29 13.32
CA THR A 184 -2.36 -2.90 12.06
C THR A 184 -1.99 -4.15 11.29
N ILE A 185 -2.29 -4.15 10.00
CA ILE A 185 -1.99 -5.24 9.09
C ILE A 185 -0.71 -4.90 8.36
N VAL A 186 0.16 -5.88 8.19
CA VAL A 186 1.50 -5.71 7.65
C VAL A 186 1.64 -6.68 6.47
N VAL A 187 1.98 -6.13 5.31
CA VAL A 187 2.38 -6.91 4.15
C VAL A 187 3.90 -6.96 4.13
N LEU A 188 4.44 -8.17 4.07
CA LEU A 188 5.85 -8.41 3.84
C LEU A 188 6.07 -8.75 2.37
N LYS A 189 7.21 -8.34 1.83
CA LYS A 189 7.71 -8.78 0.54
C LYS A 189 9.06 -9.45 0.77
N ASP A 190 9.17 -10.71 0.36
CA ASP A 190 10.40 -11.50 0.52
C ASP A 190 10.89 -11.51 1.99
N ASN A 191 9.93 -11.69 2.91
CA ASN A 191 10.10 -11.67 4.38
C ASN A 191 10.57 -10.35 5.00
N LYS A 192 10.55 -9.24 4.27
CA LYS A 192 10.82 -7.91 4.80
C LYS A 192 9.54 -7.08 4.88
N PRO A 193 9.31 -6.29 5.94
CA PRO A 193 8.16 -5.39 6.02
C PRO A 193 8.14 -4.45 4.83
N PHE A 194 7.03 -4.45 4.09
CA PHE A 194 6.90 -3.67 2.85
C PHE A 194 5.86 -2.57 3.01
N PHE A 195 4.62 -2.92 3.34
CA PHE A 195 3.56 -1.96 3.66
C PHE A 195 2.90 -2.28 4.99
N LYS A 196 2.45 -1.24 5.70
CA LYS A 196 1.45 -1.35 6.75
C LYS A 196 0.16 -0.68 6.31
N PHE A 197 -0.97 -1.22 6.76
CA PHE A 197 -2.27 -0.59 6.55
C PHE A 197 -3.23 -0.86 7.70
N ARG A 198 -4.21 0.02 7.83
CA ARG A 198 -5.40 -0.20 8.64
C ARG A 198 -6.63 -0.01 7.76
N VAL A 199 -7.67 -0.78 8.07
CA VAL A 199 -9.00 -0.55 7.51
C VAL A 199 -9.76 0.26 8.55
N ASN A 200 -10.23 1.44 8.15
CA ASN A 200 -10.96 2.34 9.04
C ASN A 200 -12.44 1.98 9.07
N SER A 201 -13.00 1.65 7.90
CA SER A 201 -14.40 1.28 7.74
C SER A 201 -14.61 0.45 6.47
N VAL A 202 -15.70 -0.32 6.47
CA VAL A 202 -16.22 -1.07 5.31
C VAL A 202 -17.55 -0.50 4.81
N TYR A 203 -18.03 0.58 5.43
CA TYR A 203 -19.30 1.23 5.09
C TYR A 203 -19.10 2.40 4.16
N SER A 204 -20.12 2.68 3.35
CA SER A 204 -20.13 3.85 2.48
C SER A 204 -19.92 5.13 3.29
N ASN A 205 -18.96 5.95 2.85
CA ASN A 205 -18.54 7.19 3.53
C ASN A 205 -18.20 6.97 5.01
N GLU A 206 -17.66 5.80 5.33
CA GLU A 206 -17.26 5.41 6.68
C GLU A 206 -18.41 5.36 7.69
N THR A 207 -19.66 5.43 7.23
CA THR A 207 -20.85 5.60 8.08
C THR A 207 -21.86 4.48 7.81
N MET A 208 -22.32 3.82 8.87
CA MET A 208 -23.41 2.83 8.76
C MET A 208 -24.69 3.50 8.29
N GLU A 209 -25.42 2.88 7.36
CA GLU A 209 -26.73 3.42 6.94
C GLU A 209 -27.78 3.38 8.07
N LYS A 210 -27.61 2.43 9.01
CA LYS A 210 -28.47 2.22 10.18
C LYS A 210 -27.77 1.32 11.20
N GLU A 211 -28.17 1.40 12.47
CA GLU A 211 -27.56 0.63 13.57
C GLU A 211 -27.82 -0.88 13.48
N VAL A 212 -29.00 -1.29 13.03
CA VAL A 212 -29.42 -2.70 12.99
C VAL A 212 -29.44 -3.21 11.56
N GLN A 213 -28.62 -4.21 11.28
CA GLN A 213 -28.49 -4.86 9.97
C GLN A 213 -28.17 -3.87 8.84
N PRO A 214 -27.14 -2.99 8.97
CA PRO A 214 -26.74 -2.12 7.88
C PRO A 214 -26.44 -2.93 6.61
N GLY A 215 -26.83 -2.40 5.46
CA GLY A 215 -26.64 -3.03 4.15
C GLY A 215 -25.59 -2.35 3.27
N ASN A 216 -25.08 -1.18 3.66
CA ASN A 216 -24.20 -0.34 2.84
C ASN A 216 -22.72 -0.74 2.90
N TYR A 217 -22.45 -2.04 2.78
CA TYR A 217 -21.14 -2.64 2.54
C TYR A 217 -20.94 -2.87 1.02
N PHE A 218 -19.74 -3.15 0.49
CA PHE A 218 -18.40 -3.10 1.06
C PHE A 218 -17.68 -1.90 0.43
N TYR A 219 -17.56 -0.78 1.16
CA TYR A 219 -16.91 0.43 0.71
C TYR A 219 -15.67 0.64 1.57
N TYR A 220 -14.50 0.27 1.04
CA TYR A 220 -13.31 0.26 1.87
C TYR A 220 -12.76 1.67 2.10
N SER A 221 -12.53 1.98 3.38
CA SER A 221 -11.69 3.09 3.82
C SER A 221 -10.41 2.52 4.42
N ILE A 222 -9.26 2.88 3.83
CA ILE A 222 -7.96 2.31 4.15
C ILE A 222 -6.95 3.43 4.28
N ASP A 223 -6.15 3.38 5.34
CA ASP A 223 -4.91 4.15 5.40
C ASP A 223 -3.73 3.19 5.31
N TYR A 224 -2.74 3.52 4.47
CA TYR A 224 -1.56 2.70 4.26
C TYR A 224 -0.30 3.54 4.11
N GLN A 225 0.83 2.90 4.37
CA GLN A 225 2.15 3.51 4.33
C GLN A 225 3.21 2.43 4.02
N GLU A 226 4.18 2.76 3.18
CA GLU A 226 5.38 1.95 2.96
C GLU A 226 6.32 2.03 4.18
N PHE A 227 6.89 0.89 4.58
CA PHE A 227 7.98 0.90 5.55
C PHE A 227 9.23 1.53 4.92
N LYS A 228 9.93 2.35 5.70
CA LYS A 228 11.23 2.91 5.33
C LYS A 228 12.35 2.08 5.92
#